data_AF-A0A6J6CXB5-F1
#
_entry.id   AF-A0A6J6CXB5-F1
#
_cell.length_a   1.000
_cell.length_b   1.000
_cell.length_c   1.000
_cell.angle_alpha   90.00
_cell.angle_beta   90.00
_cell.angle_gamma   90.00
#
_symmetry.space_group_name_H-M   'P 1'
#
loop_
_entity.id
_entity.type
_entity.pdbx_description
1 polymer ?
#
loop_
_entity_poly.entity_id
_entity_poly.type
_entity_poly.pdbx_seq_one_letter_code
_entity_poly.pdbx_strand_id
1 'polypeptide(L)'
;MVRSKGEAGTGDVSEAMKHIRTIFGEIRALSSRSKDELYVAAKELQAPYELVCEVAATGKLPVVMFVAGGIATPADAALMMQMGADGVFVGSGIFKSGNPAERATAIVKATTFYNDPDVLANVSRGLGEAMVGINVSDLPAPHRLAERGW
;
A
#
# COMPACT_ATOMS: atom_id res chain seq x y z
N MET A 1 3.38 1.52 -14.00
CA MET A 1 3.46 1.50 -12.53
C MET A 1 2.13 1.99 -11.98
N VAL A 2 1.63 1.36 -10.91
CA VAL A 2 0.44 1.78 -10.17
C VAL A 2 0.77 1.92 -8.68
N ARG A 3 -0.11 2.57 -7.91
CA ARG A 3 -0.02 2.63 -6.45
C ARG A 3 -1.40 2.57 -5.80
N SER A 4 -1.47 2.14 -4.54
CA SER A 4 -2.69 2.34 -3.74
C SER A 4 -3.02 3.83 -3.59
N LYS A 5 -4.31 4.15 -3.44
CA LYS A 5 -4.74 5.49 -3.03
C LYS A 5 -4.37 5.72 -1.56
N GLY A 6 -4.83 4.81 -0.69
CA GLY A 6 -4.81 4.97 0.76
C GLY A 6 -5.54 6.25 1.19
N GLU A 7 -5.32 6.68 2.43
CA GLU A 7 -5.74 8.01 2.88
C GLU A 7 -4.48 8.86 3.13
N ALA A 8 -4.26 9.87 2.29
CA ALA A 8 -3.01 10.63 2.34
C ALA A 8 -3.09 11.73 3.41
N GLY A 9 -2.01 11.93 4.16
CA GLY A 9 -1.94 12.99 5.17
C GLY A 9 -2.50 12.63 6.54
N THR A 10 -3.05 11.43 6.72
CA THR A 10 -3.61 10.95 7.99
C THR A 10 -2.61 10.28 8.90
N GLY A 11 -1.52 9.71 8.36
CA GLY A 11 -0.65 8.82 9.15
C GLY A 11 -1.32 7.50 9.56
N ASP A 12 -2.43 7.15 8.91
CA ASP A 12 -3.19 5.91 9.14
C ASP A 12 -3.12 5.01 7.89
N VAL A 13 -2.47 3.85 8.03
CA VAL A 13 -2.25 2.88 6.96
C VAL A 13 -3.44 1.96 6.66
N SER A 14 -4.55 2.07 7.38
CA SER A 14 -5.72 1.17 7.25
C SER A 14 -6.25 1.09 5.82
N GLU A 15 -6.49 2.22 5.15
CA GLU A 15 -6.97 2.23 3.77
C GLU A 15 -5.90 1.72 2.79
N ALA A 16 -4.62 1.99 3.03
CA ALA A 16 -3.55 1.42 2.22
C ALA A 16 -3.52 -0.11 2.33
N MET A 17 -3.66 -0.65 3.55
CA MET A 17 -3.77 -2.08 3.84
C MET A 17 -4.99 -2.69 3.16
N LYS A 18 -6.15 -2.03 3.22
CA LYS A 18 -7.38 -2.47 2.57
C LYS A 18 -7.17 -2.61 1.06
N HIS A 19 -6.65 -1.58 0.40
CA HIS A 19 -6.41 -1.60 -1.05
C HIS A 19 -5.46 -2.74 -1.47
N ILE A 20 -4.29 -2.88 -0.82
CA ILE A 20 -3.33 -3.91 -1.20
C ILE A 20 -3.89 -5.32 -0.97
N ARG A 21 -4.63 -5.55 0.12
CA ARG A 21 -5.31 -6.84 0.38
C ARG A 21 -6.36 -7.15 -0.66
N THR A 22 -7.16 -6.16 -1.06
CA THR A 22 -8.18 -6.32 -2.12
C THR A 22 -7.52 -6.69 -3.44
N ILE A 23 -6.52 -5.91 -3.88
CA ILE A 23 -5.80 -6.13 -5.15
C ILE A 23 -5.21 -7.55 -5.20
N PHE A 24 -4.42 -7.95 -4.19
CA PHE A 24 -3.84 -9.29 -4.19
C PHE A 24 -4.87 -10.40 -3.96
N GLY A 25 -5.98 -10.11 -3.29
CA GLY A 25 -7.12 -11.02 -3.16
C GLY A 25 -7.77 -11.30 -4.51
N GLU A 26 -8.04 -10.25 -5.29
CA GLU A 26 -8.62 -10.35 -6.63
C GLU A 26 -7.68 -11.03 -7.61
N ILE A 27 -6.37 -10.74 -7.57
CA ILE A 27 -5.37 -11.44 -8.40
C ILE A 27 -5.39 -12.94 -8.10
N ARG A 28 -5.38 -13.34 -6.82
CA ARG A 28 -5.48 -14.76 -6.43
C ARG A 28 -6.79 -15.39 -6.90
N ALA A 29 -7.90 -14.66 -6.81
CA ALA A 29 -9.20 -15.14 -7.29
C ALA A 29 -9.18 -15.36 -8.80
N LEU A 30 -8.65 -14.41 -9.58
CA LEU A 30 -8.51 -14.52 -11.03
C LEU A 30 -7.63 -15.72 -11.42
N SER A 31 -6.49 -15.92 -10.76
CA SER A 31 -5.60 -17.06 -11.03
C SER A 31 -6.21 -18.44 -10.72
N SER A 32 -7.31 -18.48 -9.96
CA SER A 32 -8.04 -19.72 -9.66
C SER A 32 -9.22 -20.00 -10.59
N ARG A 33 -9.59 -19.04 -11.46
CA ARG A 33 -10.73 -19.17 -12.39
C ARG A 33 -10.33 -19.94 -13.66
N SER A 34 -11.31 -20.62 -14.24
CA SER A 34 -11.19 -21.17 -15.59
C SER A 34 -11.23 -20.07 -16.65
N LYS A 35 -10.71 -20.35 -17.85
CA LYS A 35 -10.62 -19.37 -18.94
C LYS A 35 -11.98 -18.78 -19.34
N ASP A 36 -13.04 -19.58 -19.27
CA ASP A 36 -14.40 -19.16 -19.63
C ASP A 36 -14.99 -18.20 -18.59
N GLU A 37 -14.66 -18.39 -17.31
CA GLU A 37 -15.08 -17.50 -16.21
C GLU A 37 -14.37 -16.13 -16.25
N LEU A 38 -13.23 -16.01 -16.94
CA LEU A 38 -12.48 -14.75 -17.04
C LEU A 38 -13.23 -13.69 -17.87
N TYR A 39 -14.08 -14.09 -18.82
CA TYR A 39 -14.88 -13.12 -19.59
C TYR A 39 -15.89 -12.39 -18.68
N VAL A 40 -16.55 -13.13 -17.79
CA VAL A 40 -17.48 -12.56 -16.82
C VAL A 40 -16.71 -11.72 -15.80
N ALA A 41 -15.56 -12.21 -15.32
CA ALA A 41 -14.70 -11.46 -14.41
C ALA A 41 -14.28 -10.10 -14.99
N ALA A 42 -13.84 -10.08 -16.26
CA ALA A 42 -13.44 -8.85 -16.94
C ALA A 42 -14.59 -7.85 -17.08
N LYS A 43 -15.82 -8.35 -17.34
CA LYS A 43 -17.02 -7.51 -17.39
C LYS A 43 -17.37 -6.92 -16.04
N GLU A 44 -17.33 -7.71 -14.96
CA GLU A 44 -17.63 -7.26 -13.59
C GLU A 44 -16.61 -6.23 -13.09
N LEU A 45 -15.32 -6.48 -13.35
CA LEU A 45 -14.23 -5.56 -13.04
C LEU A 45 -14.19 -4.32 -13.94
N GLN A 46 -14.97 -4.32 -15.02
CA GLN A 46 -14.91 -3.30 -16.07
C GLN A 46 -13.49 -3.10 -16.62
N ALA A 47 -12.76 -4.20 -16.78
CA ALA A 47 -11.35 -4.22 -17.18
C ALA A 47 -11.15 -4.88 -18.56
N PRO A 48 -10.10 -4.52 -19.32
CA PRO A 48 -9.79 -5.17 -20.59
C PRO A 48 -9.55 -6.67 -20.42
N TYR A 49 -10.25 -7.50 -21.21
CA TYR A 49 -10.19 -8.96 -21.11
C TYR A 49 -8.76 -9.52 -21.21
N GLU A 50 -7.97 -9.03 -22.16
CA GLU A 50 -6.59 -9.48 -22.35
C GLU A 50 -5.71 -9.25 -21.11
N LEU A 51 -5.90 -8.11 -20.42
CA LEU A 51 -5.17 -7.84 -19.17
C LEU A 51 -5.63 -8.77 -18.04
N VAL A 52 -6.92 -9.08 -17.96
CA VAL A 52 -7.44 -10.03 -16.97
C VAL A 52 -6.87 -11.43 -17.22
N CYS A 53 -6.77 -11.85 -18.48
CA CYS A 53 -6.13 -13.11 -18.87
C CYS A 53 -4.64 -13.14 -18.49
N GLU A 54 -3.90 -12.08 -18.78
CA GLU A 54 -2.48 -11.98 -18.40
C GLU A 54 -2.29 -12.06 -16.88
N VAL A 55 -3.09 -11.32 -16.11
CA VAL A 55 -3.01 -11.34 -14.63
C VAL A 55 -3.40 -12.71 -14.09
N ALA A 56 -4.46 -13.35 -14.60
CA ALA A 56 -4.86 -14.68 -14.19
C ALA A 56 -3.75 -15.72 -14.45
N ALA A 57 -3.12 -15.66 -15.62
CA ALA A 57 -2.06 -16.59 -16.02
C ALA A 57 -0.74 -16.37 -15.26
N THR A 58 -0.37 -15.12 -14.98
CA THR A 58 0.92 -14.78 -14.35
C THR A 58 0.86 -14.67 -12.83
N GLY A 59 -0.34 -14.51 -12.25
CA GLY A 59 -0.54 -14.32 -10.82
C GLY A 59 -0.03 -12.98 -10.29
N LYS A 60 0.19 -11.99 -11.16
CA LYS A 60 0.70 -10.66 -10.80
C LYS A 60 0.24 -9.59 -11.78
N LEU A 61 0.35 -8.32 -11.39
CA LEU A 61 0.14 -7.20 -12.30
C LEU A 61 1.31 -7.09 -13.30
N PRO A 62 1.07 -6.66 -14.55
CA PRO A 62 2.12 -6.45 -15.55
C PRO A 62 2.95 -5.17 -15.30
N VAL A 63 2.72 -4.51 -14.16
CA VAL A 63 3.40 -3.28 -13.76
C VAL A 63 3.70 -3.33 -12.26
N VAL A 64 4.73 -2.57 -11.88
CA VAL A 64 5.10 -2.33 -10.48
C VAL A 64 3.92 -1.79 -9.66
N MET A 65 3.71 -2.35 -8.47
CA MET A 65 2.68 -2.02 -7.49
C MET A 65 3.28 -1.43 -6.21
N PHE A 66 3.22 -0.10 -6.07
CA PHE A 66 3.63 0.57 -4.84
C PHE A 66 2.46 0.78 -3.88
N VAL A 67 2.77 0.96 -2.60
CA VAL A 67 1.77 1.38 -1.61
C VAL A 67 1.97 2.83 -1.20
N ALA A 68 0.88 3.58 -1.14
CA ALA A 68 0.84 4.97 -0.71
C ALA A 68 -0.37 5.24 0.19
N GLY A 69 -0.27 6.31 0.99
CA GLY A 69 -1.28 6.73 1.95
C GLY A 69 -1.02 6.15 3.35
N GLY A 70 -1.07 6.99 4.37
CA GLY A 70 -0.96 6.56 5.76
C GLY A 70 0.42 6.21 6.33
N ILE A 71 1.43 5.89 5.51
CA ILE A 71 2.73 5.41 6.00
C ILE A 71 3.43 6.51 6.83
N ALA A 72 3.66 6.26 8.12
CA ALA A 72 4.27 7.21 9.05
C ALA A 72 5.46 6.66 9.84
N THR A 73 5.61 5.33 9.88
CA THR A 73 6.64 4.64 10.66
C THR A 73 7.44 3.63 9.82
N PRO A 74 8.62 3.20 10.27
CA PRO A 74 9.34 2.09 9.64
C PRO A 74 8.54 0.78 9.64
N ALA A 75 7.75 0.52 10.69
CA ALA A 75 6.90 -0.66 10.78
C ALA A 75 5.80 -0.66 9.72
N ASP A 76 5.18 0.49 9.44
CA ASP A 76 4.21 0.64 8.36
C ASP A 76 4.82 0.29 7.00
N ALA A 77 6.00 0.83 6.72
CA ALA A 77 6.70 0.59 5.46
C ALA A 77 7.03 -0.91 5.30
N ALA A 78 7.56 -1.53 6.35
CA ALA A 78 7.87 -2.96 6.36
C ALA A 78 6.61 -3.82 6.17
N LEU A 79 5.52 -3.49 6.86
CA LEU A 79 4.24 -4.18 6.72
C LEU A 79 3.75 -4.15 5.28
N MET A 80 3.81 -3.00 4.60
CA MET A 80 3.36 -2.91 3.20
C MET A 80 4.21 -3.79 2.26
N MET A 81 5.52 -3.85 2.49
CA MET A 81 6.42 -4.77 1.75
C MET A 81 6.09 -6.25 2.04
N GLN A 82 5.84 -6.62 3.30
CA GLN A 82 5.42 -7.97 3.68
C GLN A 82 4.09 -8.38 3.05
N MET A 83 3.22 -7.42 2.73
CA MET A 83 1.95 -7.65 2.03
C MET A 83 2.08 -7.80 0.51
N GLY A 84 3.30 -7.70 -0.03
CA GLY A 84 3.60 -7.90 -1.46
C GLY A 84 3.79 -6.62 -2.26
N ALA A 85 3.91 -5.45 -1.63
CA ALA A 85 4.25 -4.23 -2.35
C ALA A 85 5.66 -4.31 -2.95
N ASP A 86 5.84 -3.72 -4.13
CA ASP A 86 7.15 -3.55 -4.77
C ASP A 86 7.91 -2.33 -4.21
N GLY A 87 7.23 -1.49 -3.43
CA GLY A 87 7.78 -0.27 -2.84
C GLY A 87 6.72 0.57 -2.13
N VAL A 88 7.17 1.64 -1.48
CA VAL A 88 6.29 2.54 -0.71
C VAL A 88 6.50 4.00 -1.07
N PHE A 89 5.43 4.80 -1.01
CA PHE A 89 5.48 6.26 -1.07
C PHE A 89 5.23 6.85 0.31
N VAL A 90 6.11 7.76 0.73
CA VAL A 90 5.99 8.46 2.00
C VAL A 90 6.15 9.96 1.79
N GLY A 91 5.17 10.73 2.27
CA GLY A 91 5.17 12.19 2.22
C GLY A 91 5.11 12.78 3.63
N SER A 92 3.89 13.03 4.11
CA SER A 92 3.65 13.63 5.44
C SER A 92 4.29 12.86 6.59
N GLY A 93 4.36 11.53 6.50
CA GLY A 93 4.99 10.67 7.50
C GLY A 93 6.44 11.03 7.81
N ILE A 94 7.17 11.56 6.84
CA ILE A 94 8.55 12.05 7.01
C ILE A 94 8.54 13.52 7.40
N PHE A 95 7.97 14.39 6.55
CA PHE A 95 8.16 15.84 6.65
C PHE A 95 7.34 16.53 7.76
N LYS A 96 6.33 15.86 8.32
CA LYS A 96 5.57 16.34 9.49
C LYS A 96 5.98 15.67 10.80
N SER A 97 7.13 14.98 10.82
CA SER A 97 7.66 14.35 12.04
C SER A 97 8.68 15.25 12.76
N GLY A 98 9.00 14.91 14.01
CA GLY A 98 9.98 15.65 14.81
C GLY A 98 11.44 15.52 14.33
N ASN A 99 11.78 14.45 13.60
CA ASN A 99 13.11 14.28 13.00
C ASN A 99 13.02 13.67 11.57
N PRO A 100 12.73 14.51 10.55
CA PRO A 100 12.50 14.03 9.18
C PRO A 100 13.69 13.28 8.57
N ALA A 101 14.93 13.70 8.84
CA ALA A 101 16.13 13.11 8.25
C ALA A 101 16.38 11.67 8.76
N GLU A 102 16.31 11.48 10.09
CA GLU A 102 16.43 10.15 10.68
C GLU A 102 15.26 9.26 10.29
N ARG A 103 14.04 9.80 10.26
CA ARG A 103 12.85 9.04 9.86
C ARG A 103 12.89 8.60 8.40
N ALA A 104 13.33 9.46 7.49
CA ALA A 104 13.52 9.09 6.08
C ALA A 104 14.53 7.95 5.96
N THR A 105 15.67 8.04 6.65
CA THR A 105 16.70 6.99 6.68
C THR A 105 16.15 5.68 7.24
N ALA A 106 15.38 5.74 8.33
CA ALA A 106 14.78 4.58 8.96
C ALA A 106 13.74 3.89 8.07
N ILE A 107 12.88 4.67 7.40
CA ILE A 107 11.89 4.15 6.45
C ILE A 107 12.58 3.46 5.27
N VAL A 108 13.60 4.09 4.66
CA VAL A 108 14.35 3.47 3.55
C VAL A 108 14.99 2.15 3.96
N LYS A 109 15.62 2.11 5.15
CA LYS A 109 16.18 0.87 5.70
C LYS A 109 15.11 -0.18 5.96
N ALA A 110 13.97 0.20 6.55
CA ALA A 110 12.88 -0.73 6.82
C ALA A 110 12.23 -1.27 5.54
N THR A 111 12.10 -0.46 4.48
CA THR A 111 11.64 -0.93 3.16
C THR A 111 12.61 -1.94 2.56
N THR A 112 13.92 -1.74 2.74
CA THR A 112 14.96 -2.63 2.20
C THR A 112 15.04 -3.94 2.99
N PHE A 113 15.00 -3.87 4.32
CA PHE A 113 15.17 -4.99 5.25
C PHE A 113 13.85 -5.37 5.93
N TYR A 114 12.74 -5.31 5.19
CA TYR A 114 11.38 -5.44 5.73
C TYR A 114 11.08 -6.79 6.41
N ASN A 115 11.91 -7.80 6.18
CA ASN A 115 11.81 -9.14 6.78
C ASN A 115 12.85 -9.40 7.88
N ASP A 116 13.66 -8.41 8.26
CA ASP A 116 14.65 -8.52 9.33
C ASP A 116 14.13 -7.81 10.59
N PRO A 117 13.60 -8.55 11.59
CA PRO A 117 13.01 -7.95 12.78
C PRO A 117 14.02 -7.19 13.63
N ASP A 118 15.31 -7.58 13.62
CA ASP A 118 16.36 -6.90 14.38
C ASP A 118 16.67 -5.55 13.75
N VAL A 119 16.80 -5.49 12.42
CA VAL A 119 16.96 -4.21 11.71
C VAL A 119 15.74 -3.32 11.94
N LEU A 120 14.52 -3.85 11.82
CA LEU A 120 13.29 -3.09 12.05
C LEU A 120 13.23 -2.50 13.46
N ALA A 121 13.53 -3.31 14.48
CA ALA A 121 13.58 -2.86 15.87
C ALA A 121 14.65 -1.79 16.08
N ASN A 122 15.83 -1.96 15.47
CA ASN A 122 16.94 -1.01 15.57
C ASN A 122 16.61 0.34 14.92
N VAL A 123 16.10 0.35 13.69
CA VAL A 123 15.81 1.59 12.96
C VAL A 123 14.57 2.32 13.48
N SER A 124 13.72 1.64 14.26
CA SER A 124 12.53 2.27 14.86
C SER A 124 12.82 3.04 16.15
N ARG A 125 14.05 2.97 16.68
CA ARG A 125 14.43 3.67 17.92
C ARG A 125 14.87 5.11 17.66
N GLY A 126 14.61 5.99 18.62
CA GLY A 126 15.16 7.34 18.65
C GLY A 126 14.58 8.32 17.62
N LEU A 127 13.54 7.94 16.86
CA LEU A 127 13.02 8.74 15.73
C LEU A 127 12.23 10.01 16.11
N GLY A 128 12.20 10.36 17.40
CA GLY A 128 11.37 11.44 17.93
C GLY A 128 9.87 11.23 17.70
N GLU A 129 9.11 12.30 17.86
CA GLU A 129 7.65 12.27 17.66
C GLU A 129 7.30 11.96 16.20
N ALA A 130 6.36 11.03 16.01
CA ALA A 130 5.74 10.80 14.71
C ALA A 130 4.84 11.98 14.32
N MET A 131 4.41 12.02 13.06
CA MET A 131 3.36 12.95 12.68
C MET A 131 2.09 12.68 13.51
N VAL A 132 1.35 13.73 13.85
CA VAL A 132 0.05 13.58 14.51
C VAL A 132 -0.92 12.91 13.53
N GLY A 133 -1.40 11.73 13.92
CA GLY A 133 -2.34 10.95 13.12
C GLY A 133 -3.75 11.53 13.18
N ILE A 134 -4.52 11.29 12.12
CA ILE A 134 -5.96 11.54 12.04
C ILE A 134 -6.60 10.21 11.69
N ASN A 135 -7.50 9.70 12.53
CA ASN A 135 -8.23 8.48 12.20
C ASN A 135 -9.06 8.70 10.93
N VAL A 136 -9.01 7.76 10.00
CA VAL A 136 -9.79 7.86 8.75
C VAL A 136 -11.29 7.91 9.01
N SER A 137 -11.77 7.26 10.08
CA SER A 137 -13.18 7.30 10.51
C SER A 137 -13.68 8.71 10.80
N ASP A 138 -12.79 9.57 11.27
CA ASP A 138 -13.12 10.91 11.78
C ASP A 138 -13.08 11.96 10.66
N LEU A 139 -12.60 11.59 9.48
CA LEU A 139 -12.61 12.42 8.27
C LEU A 139 -14.01 12.43 7.63
N PRO A 140 -14.62 13.61 7.44
CA PRO A 140 -15.88 13.72 6.70
C PRO A 140 -15.71 13.21 5.27
N ALA A 141 -16.72 12.49 4.76
CA ALA A 141 -16.68 11.85 3.43
C ALA A 141 -16.18 12.76 2.28
N PRO A 142 -16.54 14.07 2.20
CA PRO A 142 -16.03 14.94 1.13
C PRO A 142 -14.51 15.09 1.10
N HIS A 143 -13.84 14.87 2.24
CA HIS A 143 -12.39 15.02 2.40
C HIS A 143 -11.61 13.71 2.26
N ARG A 144 -12.29 12.56 2.17
CA ARG A 144 -11.63 11.25 2.00
C ARG A 144 -11.09 11.10 0.60
N LEU A 145 -9.78 10.97 0.48
CA LEU A 145 -9.09 10.78 -0.78
C LEU A 145 -9.24 9.34 -1.30
N ALA A 146 -9.40 8.36 -0.41
CA ALA A 146 -9.60 6.96 -0.79
C ALA A 146 -10.87 6.77 -1.64
N GLU A 147 -11.94 7.50 -1.34
CA GLU A 147 -13.26 7.39 -1.99
C GLU A 147 -13.40 8.28 -3.23
N ARG A 148 -12.41 9.16 -3.53
CA ARG A 148 -12.47 10.06 -4.69
C ARG A 148 -12.08 9.37 -5.99
N GLY A 149 -12.84 9.67 -7.04
CA GLY A 149 -12.61 9.14 -8.38
C GLY A 149 -13.27 7.79 -8.61
N TRP A 150 -12.94 7.15 -9.73
CA TRP A 150 -13.33 5.78 -10.03
C TRP A 150 -12.31 4.79 -9.44
#